data_AF-A0A165CTA9-F1
#
_entry.id   AF-A0A165CTA9-F1
#
_cell.length_a   1.000
_cell.length_b   1.000
_cell.length_c   1.000
_cell.angle_alpha   90.00
_cell.angle_beta   90.00
_cell.angle_gamma   90.00
#
_symmetry.space_group_name_H-M   'P 1'
#
loop_
_entity.id
_entity.type
_entity.pdbx_description
1 polymer ?
#
loop_
_entity_poly.entity_id
_entity_poly.type
_entity_poly.pdbx_seq_one_letter_code
_entity_poly.pdbx_strand_id
1 'polypeptide(L)' 'MRQNYYRITASNRFQAVIQFLRKELGWKASDPLFTYINSAFSPAPDDTVANLYKCFATEGHLIVNYSSTAAWG' A
#
# COMPACT_ATOMS: atom_id res chain seq x y z
N MET A 1 2.88 0.51 -13.66
CA MET A 1 2.52 1.91 -13.30
C MET A 1 3.47 2.88 -13.99
N ARG A 2 2.99 4.06 -14.40
CA ARG A 2 3.81 5.10 -15.07
C ARG A 2 4.43 6.10 -14.08
N GLN A 3 3.85 6.23 -12.89
CA GLN A 3 4.30 7.06 -11.78
C GLN A 3 4.41 6.19 -10.52
N ASN A 4 5.46 6.38 -9.72
CA ASN A 4 5.70 5.57 -8.51
C ASN A 4 5.70 6.38 -7.21
N TYR A 5 5.55 7.71 -7.31
CA TYR A 5 5.48 8.62 -6.17
C TYR A 5 4.12 9.30 -6.13
N TYR A 6 3.41 9.15 -5.01
CA TYR A 6 2.06 9.66 -4.83
C TYR A 6 1.90 10.36 -3.48
N ARG A 7 1.00 11.35 -3.42
CA ARG A 7 0.60 11.99 -2.17
C ARG A 7 -0.73 11.39 -1.73
N ILE A 8 -0.76 10.85 -0.51
CA ILE A 8 -1.94 10.26 0.11
C ILE A 8 -2.26 11.05 1.38
N THR A 9 -3.54 11.23 1.70
CA THR A 9 -3.96 11.91 2.93
C THR A 9 -3.63 11.05 4.14
N ALA A 10 -2.90 11.61 5.11
CA ALA A 10 -2.37 10.86 6.25
C ALA A 10 -3.47 10.21 7.13
N SER A 11 -4.65 10.82 7.22
CA SER A 11 -5.80 10.29 7.96
C SER A 11 -6.52 9.14 7.27
N ASN A 12 -6.20 8.84 6.00
CA ASN A 12 -6.78 7.69 5.33
C ASN A 12 -6.30 6.39 5.96
N ARG A 13 -7.20 5.40 5.95
CA ARG A 13 -6.85 4.02 6.23
C ARG A 13 -6.11 3.41 5.04
N PHE A 14 -5.30 2.39 5.30
CA PHE A 14 -4.53 1.71 4.27
C PHE A 14 -5.43 1.03 3.21
N GLN A 15 -6.67 0.66 3.58
CA GLN A 15 -7.69 0.22 2.63
C GLN A 15 -7.88 1.19 1.45
N ALA A 16 -7.78 2.50 1.68
CA ALA A 16 -7.87 3.49 0.61
C ALA A 16 -6.69 3.40 -0.37
N VAL A 17 -5.49 3.07 0.12
CA VAL A 17 -4.30 2.81 -0.70
C VAL A 17 -4.49 1.54 -1.55
N ILE A 18 -5.05 0.47 -0.96
CA ILE A 18 -5.36 -0.77 -1.69
C ILE A 18 -6.35 -0.50 -2.83
N GLN A 19 -7.43 0.23 -2.56
CA GLN A 19 -8.42 0.60 -3.57
C GLN A 19 -7.82 1.50 -4.66
N PHE A 20 -6.98 2.45 -4.28
CA PHE A 20 -6.23 3.29 -5.20
C PHE A 20 -5.34 2.48 -6.14
N LEU A 21 -4.53 1.55 -5.59
CA LEU A 21 -3.66 0.68 -6.39
C LEU A 21 -4.47 -0.16 -7.37
N ARG A 22 -5.60 -0.75 -6.95
CA ARG A 22 -6.47 -1.52 -7.85
C ARG A 22 -6.94 -0.68 -9.04
N LYS A 23 -7.37 0.56 -8.79
CA LYS A 23 -7.82 1.48 -9.83
C LYS A 23 -6.69 1.82 -10.81
N GLU A 24 -5.52 2.15 -10.30
CA GLU A 24 -4.36 2.50 -11.14
C GLU A 24 -3.81 1.32 -11.94
N LEU A 25 -3.94 0.09 -11.42
CA LEU A 25 -3.54 -1.13 -12.09
C LEU A 25 -4.62 -1.68 -13.05
N GLY A 26 -5.84 -1.15 -12.99
CA GLY A 26 -6.99 -1.67 -13.75
C GLY A 26 -7.46 -3.06 -13.27
N TRP A 27 -7.22 -3.40 -12.01
CA TRP A 27 -7.54 -4.71 -11.43
C TRP A 27 -8.94 -4.71 -10.81
N LYS A 28 -9.67 -5.81 -11.01
CA LYS A 28 -10.99 -6.05 -10.42
C LYS A 28 -10.85 -6.42 -8.95
N ALA A 29 -11.95 -6.33 -8.20
CA ALA A 29 -11.98 -6.72 -6.79
C ALA A 29 -11.64 -8.21 -6.57
N SER A 30 -11.97 -9.07 -7.54
CA SER A 30 -11.65 -10.50 -7.54
C SER A 30 -10.17 -10.81 -7.76
N ASP A 31 -9.42 -9.86 -8.35
CA ASP A 31 -8.04 -10.12 -8.70
C ASP A 31 -7.19 -10.08 -7.42
N PRO A 32 -6.26 -11.04 -7.25
CA PRO A 32 -5.40 -11.07 -6.07
C PRO A 32 -4.49 -9.84 -6.05
N LEU A 33 -4.51 -9.09 -4.95
CA LEU A 33 -3.61 -7.97 -4.71
C LEU A 33 -3.12 -8.07 -3.27
N PHE A 34 -1.83 -8.35 -3.14
CA PHE A 34 -1.11 -8.33 -1.88
C PHE A 34 -0.30 -7.04 -1.81
N THR A 35 -0.22 -6.45 -0.62
CA THR A 35 0.52 -5.20 -0.40
C THR A 35 1.41 -5.35 0.81
N TYR A 36 2.59 -4.75 0.76
CA TYR A 36 3.60 -4.86 1.78
C TYR A 36 4.26 -3.51 2.05
N ILE A 37 4.61 -3.25 3.30
CA ILE A 37 5.44 -2.10 3.68
C ILE A 37 6.90 -2.56 3.71
N ASN A 38 7.77 -1.82 3.00
CA ASN A 38 9.22 -2.07 2.94
C ASN A 38 9.60 -3.53 2.61
N SER A 39 8.84 -4.20 1.74
CA SER A 39 9.04 -5.62 1.40
C SER A 39 9.14 -6.57 2.62
N ALA A 40 8.46 -6.25 3.72
CA ALA A 40 8.60 -6.98 4.98
C ALA A 40 7.30 -7.59 5.48
N PHE A 41 6.23 -6.80 5.61
CA PHE A 41 4.97 -7.24 6.19
C PHE A 41 3.77 -6.61 5.49
N SER A 42 2.61 -7.26 5.57
CA SER A 42 1.35 -6.72 5.04
C SER A 42 0.66 -5.88 6.12
N PRO A 43 0.39 -4.58 5.88
CA PRO A 43 -0.30 -3.74 6.85
C PRO A 43 -1.78 -4.11 6.95
N ALA A 44 -2.38 -3.84 8.11
CA ALA A 44 -3.81 -4.08 8.27
C ALA A 44 -4.62 -3.03 7.47
N PRO A 45 -5.74 -3.40 6.84
CA PRO A 45 -6.54 -2.44 6.05
C PRO A 45 -7.05 -1.23 6.85
N ASP A 46 -7.19 -1.38 8.17
CA ASP A 46 -7.63 -0.37 9.11
C ASP A 46 -6.51 0.51 9.69
N ASP A 47 -5.24 0.14 9.48
CA ASP A 47 -4.10 0.99 9.81
C ASP A 47 -4.21 2.34 9.11
N THR A 48 -3.84 3.42 9.80
CA THR A 48 -3.76 4.74 9.18
C THR A 48 -2.44 4.91 8.44
N VAL A 49 -2.47 5.61 7.31
CA VAL A 49 -1.25 5.94 6.54
C VAL A 49 -0.30 6.76 7.41
N ALA A 50 -0.81 7.65 8.27
CA ALA A 50 -0.02 8.40 9.23
C ALA A 50 0.78 7.49 10.18
N ASN A 51 0.15 6.47 10.76
CA ASN A 51 0.83 5.55 11.68
C ASN A 51 1.90 4.73 10.94
N LEU A 52 1.57 4.18 9.78
CA LEU A 52 2.52 3.41 8.97
C LEU A 52 3.71 4.28 8.55
N TYR A 53 3.46 5.52 8.12
CA TYR A 53 4.51 6.47 7.78
C TYR A 53 5.41 6.78 8.99
N LYS A 54 4.81 7.10 10.14
CA LYS A 54 5.58 7.43 11.35
C LYS A 54 6.50 6.29 11.79
N CYS A 55 6.06 5.05 11.66
CA CYS A 55 6.80 3.88 12.13
C CYS A 55 7.78 3.32 11.10
N PHE A 56 7.48 3.43 9.80
CA PHE A 56 8.17 2.65 8.77
C PHE A 56 8.62 3.47 7.55
N ALA A 57 8.49 4.80 7.56
CA ALA A 57 9.00 5.61 6.46
C ALA A 57 10.52 5.47 6.31
N THR A 58 10.96 5.40 5.06
CA THR A 58 12.36 5.38 4.64
C THR A 58 12.59 6.60 3.75
N GLU A 59 13.60 7.40 4.06
CA GLU A 59 13.96 8.60 3.26
C GLU A 59 12.77 9.54 2.98
N GLY A 60 11.91 9.73 3.99
CA GLY A 60 10.74 10.61 3.89
C GLY A 60 9.55 10.02 3.11
N HIS A 61 9.59 8.75 2.75
CA HIS A 61 8.53 8.07 2.00
C HIS A 61 8.08 6.78 2.70
N LEU A 62 6.78 6.48 2.63
CA LEU A 62 6.28 5.15 2.97
C LEU A 62 6.35 4.28 1.71
N ILE A 63 7.23 3.27 1.70
CA ILE A 63 7.37 2.37 0.56
C ILE A 63 6.28 1.31 0.64
N VAL A 64 5.46 1.24 -0.41
CA VAL A 64 4.40 0.24 -0.57
C VAL A 64 4.74 -0.64 -1.77
N ASN A 65 4.99 -1.91 -1.52
CA ASN A 65 5.19 -2.93 -2.53
C ASN A 65 3.86 -3.65 -2.80
N TYR A 66 3.65 -4.13 -4.02
CA TYR A 66 2.47 -4.92 -4.37
C TYR A 66 2.83 -6.16 -5.18
N SER A 67 2.01 -7.20 -5.08
CA SER A 67 2.19 -8.47 -5.80
C SER A 67 0.83 -9.11 -6.11
N SER A 68 0.75 -9.89 -7.19
CA SER A 68 -0.39 -10.76 -7.51
C SER A 68 -0.35 -12.11 -6.76
N THR A 69 0.79 -12.44 -6.16
CA THR A 69 0.98 -13.64 -5.33
C THR A 69 1.42 -13.26 -3.92
N ALA A 70 1.00 -14.03 -2.92
CA ALA A 70 1.45 -13.83 -1.55
C ALA A 70 2.96 -14.11 -1.47
N ALA A 71 3.73 -13.14 -0.99
CA ALA A 71 5.18 -13.25 -0.81
C ALA A 71 5.58 -13.44 0.67
N TRP A 72 4.77 -12.91 1.58
CA TRP A 72 4.94 -13.03 3.04
C TRP A 72 3.59 -13.23 3.71
N GLY A 73 3.57 -14.05 4.76
CA GLY A 73 2.41 -14.41 5.57
C GLY A 73 2.84 -14.77 6.98
#